data_AF-A0A0N5BNF8-F1
#
_entry.id   AF-A0A0N5BNF8-F1
#
_cell.length_a   1.000
_cell.length_b   1.000
_cell.length_c   1.000
_cell.angle_alpha   90.00
_cell.angle_beta   90.00
_cell.angle_gamma   90.00
#
_symmetry.space_group_name_H-M   'P 1'
#
loop_
_entity.id
_entity.type
_entity.pdbx_description
1 polymer ?
#
loop_
_entity_poly.entity_id
_entity_poly.type
_entity_poly.pdbx_seq_one_letter_code
_entity_poly.pdbx_strand_id
1 'polypeptide(L)'
;MRFTLIDTFQVLYGIPSFLFYLSIQYFLGNRILKGHAGFKNEFFPLIFFYGFIDLINYIAVILFFDMPSWGLFTDFYVKHNYLAEVGMFLLSTNTYIIIISNLVITINRFVSIFYPYNYEKVSYNKITL
;
A
#
# COMPACT_ATOMS: atom_id res chain seq x y z
N MET A 1 -14.39 25.07 5.20
CA MET A 1 -13.83 24.53 6.46
C MET A 1 -12.43 25.07 6.62
N ARG A 2 -11.99 25.34 7.87
CA ARG A 2 -10.64 25.87 8.15
C ARG A 2 -9.72 24.72 8.56
N PHE A 3 -8.48 24.74 8.07
CA PHE A 3 -7.40 23.84 8.49
C PHE A 3 -7.28 23.84 10.02
N THR A 4 -7.35 22.65 10.62
CA THR A 4 -7.38 22.46 12.07
C THR A 4 -6.00 22.06 12.62
N LEU A 5 -5.86 22.11 13.95
CA LEU A 5 -4.65 21.60 14.62
C LEU A 5 -4.45 20.10 14.35
N ILE A 6 -5.54 19.33 14.23
CA ILE A 6 -5.49 17.89 13.94
C ILE A 6 -4.88 17.66 12.56
N ASP A 7 -5.30 18.44 11.55
CA ASP A 7 -4.73 18.38 10.20
C ASP A 7 -3.23 18.71 10.21
N THR A 8 -2.83 19.66 11.05
CA THR A 8 -1.41 20.02 11.22
C THR A 8 -0.59 18.84 11.75
N PHE A 9 -1.07 18.16 12.79
CA PHE A 9 -0.41 16.97 13.32
C PHE A 9 -0.39 15.82 12.30
N GLN A 10 -1.49 15.61 11.57
CA GLN A 10 -1.60 14.58 10.55
C GLN A 10 -0.57 14.78 9.43
N VAL A 11 -0.41 16.01 8.93
CA VAL A 11 0.59 16.32 7.89
C VAL A 11 2.01 16.20 8.43
N LEU A 12 2.25 16.71 9.65
CA LEU A 12 3.57 16.69 10.28
C LEU A 12 4.09 15.27 10.51
N TYR A 13 3.21 14.34 10.89
CA TYR A 13 3.55 12.91 11.06
C TYR A 13 3.48 12.13 9.75
N GLY A 14 2.54 12.50 8.87
CA GLY A 14 2.27 11.81 7.61
C GLY A 14 3.42 11.91 6.62
N ILE A 15 3.99 13.11 6.44
CA ILE A 15 5.09 13.32 5.49
C ILE A 15 6.33 12.47 5.85
N PRO A 16 6.87 12.52 7.08
CA PRO A 16 8.01 11.67 7.46
C PRO A 16 7.70 10.19 7.34
N SER A 17 6.50 9.76 7.74
CA SER A 17 6.09 8.36 7.65
C SER A 17 6.02 7.87 6.20
N PHE A 18 5.49 8.70 5.29
CA PHE A 18 5.44 8.42 3.87
C PHE A 18 6.85 8.30 3.26
N LEU A 19 7.75 9.22 3.58
CA LEU A 19 9.15 9.17 3.11
C LEU A 19 9.89 7.93 3.63
N PHE A 20 9.66 7.56 4.88
CA PHE A 20 10.22 6.35 5.47
C PHE A 20 9.68 5.09 4.79
N TYR A 21 8.36 5.02 4.57
CA TYR A 21 7.73 3.90 3.87
C TYR A 21 8.22 3.77 2.43
N LEU A 22 8.34 4.88 1.70
CA LEU A 22 8.89 4.91 0.35
C LEU A 22 10.35 4.43 0.31
N SER A 23 11.16 4.77 1.31
CA SER A 23 12.54 4.29 1.44
C SER A 23 12.61 2.78 1.65
N ILE A 24 11.71 2.21 2.47
CA ILE A 24 11.58 0.76 2.66
C ILE A 24 11.19 0.07 1.36
N GLN A 25 10.19 0.59 0.65
CA GLN A 25 9.75 0.01 -0.63
C GLN A 25 10.85 0.05 -1.67
N TYR A 26 11.59 1.17 -1.76
CA TYR A 26 12.75 1.27 -2.66
C TYR A 26 13.83 0.24 -2.32
N PHE A 27 14.17 0.09 -1.04
CA PHE A 27 15.14 -0.91 -0.59
C PHE A 27 14.68 -2.33 -0.93
N LEU A 28 13.42 -2.66 -0.64
CA LEU A 28 12.83 -3.96 -0.90
C LEU A 28 12.82 -4.28 -2.40
N GLY A 29 12.35 -3.35 -3.23
CA GLY A 29 12.35 -3.50 -4.68
C GLY A 29 13.75 -3.71 -5.25
N ASN A 30 14.74 -2.94 -4.81
CA ASN A 30 16.13 -3.10 -5.25
C ASN A 30 16.70 -4.48 -4.86
N ARG A 31 16.34 -5.00 -3.67
CA ARG A 31 16.78 -6.33 -3.21
C ARG A 31 16.12 -7.47 -3.98
N ILE A 32 14.85 -7.32 -4.33
CA ILE A 32 14.10 -8.29 -5.16
C ILE A 32 14.68 -8.31 -6.58
N LEU A 33 14.88 -7.14 -7.21
CA LEU A 33 15.42 -7.03 -8.58
C LEU A 33 16.85 -7.58 -8.70
N LYS A 34 17.66 -7.43 -7.65
CA LYS A 34 19.02 -7.99 -7.60
C LYS A 34 19.05 -9.50 -7.31
N GLY A 35 17.90 -10.14 -7.11
CA GLY A 35 17.80 -11.60 -6.98
C GLY A 35 18.48 -12.19 -5.73
N HIS A 36 18.61 -11.40 -4.66
CA HIS A 36 19.24 -11.88 -3.43
C HIS A 36 18.52 -13.11 -2.86
N ALA A 37 19.27 -14.14 -2.48
CA ALA A 37 18.73 -15.44 -2.05
C ALA A 37 17.71 -15.33 -0.90
N GLY A 38 17.90 -14.40 0.04
CA GLY A 38 16.95 -14.16 1.14
C GLY A 38 15.62 -13.54 0.72
N PHE A 39 15.51 -12.99 -0.50
CA PHE A 39 14.31 -12.31 -1.01
C PHE A 39 13.64 -13.08 -2.16
N LYS A 40 14.10 -14.31 -2.45
CA LYS A 40 13.50 -15.18 -3.49
C LYS A 40 12.17 -15.82 -3.09
N ASN A 41 11.75 -15.68 -1.83
CA ASN A 41 10.47 -16.19 -1.37
C ASN A 41 9.33 -15.36 -1.96
N GLU A 42 8.25 -16.02 -2.41
CA GLU A 42 6.99 -15.44 -2.92
C GLU A 42 6.40 -14.37 -1.97
N PHE A 43 6.74 -14.43 -0.69
CA PHE A 43 6.36 -13.46 0.33
C PHE A 43 6.84 -12.02 0.04
N PHE A 44 8.08 -11.83 -0.43
CA PHE A 44 8.66 -10.49 -0.58
C PHE A 44 8.14 -9.72 -1.80
N PRO A 45 7.99 -10.32 -3.00
CA PRO A 45 7.31 -9.67 -4.12
C PRO A 45 5.87 -9.29 -3.79
N LEU A 46 5.17 -10.13 -3.02
CA LEU A 46 3.80 -9.87 -2.57
C LEU A 46 3.73 -8.63 -1.66
N ILE A 47 4.63 -8.53 -0.67
CA ILE A 47 4.75 -7.34 0.19
C ILE A 47 5.11 -6.09 -0.61
N PHE A 48 6.05 -6.21 -1.55
CA PHE A 48 6.46 -5.07 -2.38
C PHE A 48 5.31 -4.54 -3.22
N PHE A 49 4.55 -5.43 -3.87
CA PHE A 49 3.37 -5.04 -4.63
C PHE A 49 2.33 -4.34 -3.76
N TYR A 50 2.01 -4.88 -2.58
CA TYR A 50 1.05 -4.24 -1.69
C TYR A 50 1.53 -2.90 -1.14
N GLY A 51 2.80 -2.81 -0.78
CA GLY A 51 3.36 -1.55 -0.32
C GLY A 51 3.34 -0.46 -1.38
N PHE A 52 3.45 -0.83 -2.65
CA PHE A 52 3.26 0.10 -3.76
C PHE A 52 1.80 0.57 -3.89
N ILE A 53 0.83 -0.34 -3.75
CA ILE A 53 -0.60 0.01 -3.74
C ILE A 53 -0.94 0.94 -2.56
N ASP A 54 -0.39 0.69 -1.37
CA ASP A 54 -0.56 1.56 -0.21
C ASP A 54 -0.03 2.98 -0.45
N LEU A 55 1.14 3.11 -1.11
CA LEU A 55 1.70 4.42 -1.46
C LEU A 55 0.78 5.19 -2.41
N ILE A 56 0.24 4.51 -3.44
CA ILE A 56 -0.72 5.10 -4.37
C ILE A 56 -1.99 5.53 -3.63
N ASN A 57 -2.48 4.67 -2.73
CA ASN A 57 -3.68 4.96 -1.95
C ASN A 57 -3.49 6.17 -1.03
N TYR A 58 -2.35 6.28 -0.36
CA TYR A 58 -2.04 7.44 0.48
C TYR A 58 -2.05 8.75 -0.31
N ILE A 59 -1.45 8.76 -1.50
CA ILE A 59 -1.49 9.92 -2.40
C ILE A 59 -2.93 10.22 -2.84
N ALA A 60 -3.71 9.20 -3.19
CA ALA A 60 -5.11 9.36 -3.59
C ALA A 60 -5.96 9.94 -2.44
N VAL A 61 -5.77 9.48 -1.20
CA VAL A 61 -6.48 10.03 -0.03
C VAL A 61 -6.17 11.51 0.15
N ILE A 62 -4.90 11.90 0.07
CA ILE A 62 -4.51 13.31 0.19
C ILE A 62 -5.17 14.15 -0.91
N LEU A 63 -5.12 13.68 -2.16
CA LEU A 63 -5.63 14.43 -3.31
C LEU A 63 -7.16 14.51 -3.32
N PHE A 64 -7.88 13.44 -3.00
CA PHE A 64 -9.33 13.39 -3.18
C PHE A 64 -10.13 13.71 -1.92
N PHE A 65 -9.53 13.63 -0.73
CA PHE A 65 -10.23 13.82 0.54
C PHE A 65 -9.59 14.92 1.39
N ASP A 66 -8.30 14.81 1.69
CA ASP A 66 -7.64 15.76 2.61
C ASP A 66 -7.58 17.16 2.00
N MET A 67 -7.11 17.31 0.75
CA MET A 67 -7.04 18.61 0.05
C MET A 67 -8.39 19.34 -0.02
N PRO A 68 -9.50 18.71 -0.48
CA PRO A 68 -10.82 19.33 -0.43
C PRO A 68 -11.28 19.71 0.99
N SER A 69 -11.01 18.84 1.98
CA SER A 69 -11.43 19.08 3.36
C SER A 69 -10.69 20.26 4.02
N TRP A 70 -9.43 20.48 3.66
CA TRP A 70 -8.64 21.65 4.05
C TRP A 70 -9.11 22.94 3.39
N GLY A 71 -10.06 22.86 2.45
CA GLY A 71 -10.54 23.98 1.68
C GLY A 71 -9.60 24.40 0.55
N LEU A 72 -8.69 23.52 0.13
CA LEU A 72 -7.82 23.77 -1.01
C LEU A 72 -8.54 23.42 -2.31
N PHE A 73 -8.39 24.27 -3.33
CA PHE A 73 -8.95 24.08 -4.68
C PHE A 73 -10.45 23.77 -4.70
N THR A 74 -11.24 24.32 -3.75
CA THR A 74 -12.68 24.03 -3.64
C THR A 74 -13.43 24.24 -4.95
N ASP A 75 -13.12 25.31 -5.68
CA ASP A 75 -13.75 25.62 -6.97
C ASP A 75 -13.46 24.56 -8.03
N PHE A 76 -12.28 23.95 -8.00
CA PHE A 76 -11.92 22.86 -8.90
C PHE A 76 -12.71 21.59 -8.58
N TYR A 77 -12.81 21.20 -7.31
CA TYR A 77 -13.57 20.00 -6.90
C TYR A 77 -15.08 20.17 -7.09
N VAL A 78 -15.63 21.36 -6.80
CA VAL A 78 -17.05 21.68 -7.03
C VAL A 78 -17.39 21.69 -8.52
N LYS A 79 -16.47 22.14 -9.38
CA LYS A 79 -16.66 22.11 -10.84
C LYS A 79 -16.63 20.69 -11.41
N HIS A 80 -15.91 19.76 -10.79
CA HIS A 80 -15.69 18.41 -11.29
C HIS A 80 -16.22 17.36 -10.31
N ASN A 81 -17.55 17.26 -10.20
CA ASN A 81 -18.23 16.34 -9.27
C ASN A 81 -17.82 14.87 -9.42
N TYR A 82 -17.41 14.44 -10.62
CA TYR A 82 -16.92 13.07 -10.87
C TYR A 82 -15.65 12.73 -10.07
N LEU A 83 -14.87 13.72 -9.63
CA LEU A 83 -13.66 13.48 -8.82
C LEU A 83 -14.01 12.86 -7.47
N ALA A 84 -15.18 13.18 -6.90
CA ALA A 84 -15.64 12.58 -5.66
C ALA A 84 -15.99 11.10 -5.85
N GLU A 85 -16.64 10.75 -6.96
CA GLU A 85 -16.95 9.36 -7.31
C GLU A 85 -15.68 8.55 -7.56
N VAL A 86 -14.73 9.12 -8.32
CA VAL A 86 -13.41 8.49 -8.56
C VAL A 86 -12.64 8.30 -7.26
N GLY A 87 -12.63 9.31 -6.38
CA GLY A 87 -11.98 9.22 -5.07
C GLY A 87 -12.58 8.12 -4.20
N MET A 88 -13.91 8.04 -4.12
CA MET A 88 -14.63 7.00 -3.37
C MET A 88 -14.40 5.60 -3.95
N PHE A 89 -14.38 5.47 -5.27
CA PHE A 89 -14.09 4.21 -5.96
C PHE A 89 -12.67 3.72 -5.66
N LEU A 90 -11.67 4.61 -5.75
CA LEU A 90 -10.27 4.29 -5.44
C LEU A 90 -10.11 3.88 -3.98
N LEU A 91 -10.70 4.65 -3.04
CA LEU A 91 -10.63 4.35 -1.62
C LEU A 91 -11.24 2.98 -1.28
N SER A 92 -12.43 2.71 -1.81
CA SER A 92 -13.13 1.46 -1.58
C SER A 92 -12.35 0.27 -2.14
N THR A 93 -11.89 0.38 -3.39
CA THR A 93 -11.11 -0.67 -4.07
C THR A 93 -9.82 -0.98 -3.33
N ASN A 94 -9.07 0.05 -2.93
CA ASN A 94 -7.83 -0.13 -2.17
C ASN A 94 -8.08 -0.77 -0.80
N THR A 95 -9.16 -0.40 -0.12
CA THR A 95 -9.53 -1.01 1.17
C THR A 95 -9.79 -2.51 1.01
N TYR A 96 -10.52 -2.93 -0.03
CA TYR A 96 -10.73 -4.35 -0.30
C TYR A 96 -9.44 -5.07 -0.67
N ILE A 97 -8.58 -4.45 -1.48
CA ILE A 97 -7.26 -4.99 -1.79
C ILE A 97 -6.50 -5.24 -0.49
N ILE A 98 -6.35 -4.24 0.39
CA ILE A 98 -5.64 -4.36 1.67
C ILE A 98 -6.20 -5.52 2.54
N ILE A 99 -7.52 -5.66 2.62
CA ILE A 99 -8.15 -6.76 3.39
C ILE A 99 -7.75 -8.12 2.81
N ILE A 100 -7.89 -8.29 1.49
CA ILE A 100 -7.54 -9.54 0.79
C ILE A 100 -6.04 -9.81 0.92
N SER A 101 -5.20 -8.79 0.76
CA SER A 101 -3.75 -8.86 0.91
C SER A 101 -3.33 -9.38 2.28
N ASN A 102 -3.92 -8.83 3.34
CA ASN A 102 -3.65 -9.24 4.72
C ASN A 102 -4.10 -10.67 4.97
N LEU A 103 -5.24 -11.09 4.41
CA LEU A 103 -5.70 -12.47 4.46
C LEU A 103 -4.68 -13.41 3.81
N VAL A 104 -4.23 -13.09 2.59
CA VAL A 104 -3.24 -13.89 1.85
C VAL A 104 -1.91 -13.98 2.60
N ILE A 105 -1.40 -12.86 3.14
CA ILE A 105 -0.18 -12.83 3.95
C ILE A 105 -0.32 -13.72 5.19
N THR A 106 -1.47 -13.64 5.88
CA THR A 106 -1.73 -14.40 7.10
C THR A 106 -1.82 -15.89 6.81
N ILE A 107 -2.52 -16.29 5.74
CA ILE A 107 -2.59 -17.69 5.30
C ILE A 107 -1.20 -18.18 4.90
N ASN A 108 -0.44 -17.41 4.11
CA ASN A 108 0.91 -17.77 3.68
C ASN A 108 1.84 -18.01 4.90
N ARG A 109 1.79 -17.10 5.89
CA ARG A 109 2.53 -17.28 7.16
C ARG A 109 2.04 -18.50 7.95
N PHE A 110 0.73 -18.70 8.07
CA PHE A 110 0.16 -19.85 8.77
C PHE A 110 0.62 -21.18 8.15
N VAL A 111 0.54 -21.31 6.82
CA VAL A 111 1.00 -22.52 6.11
C VAL A 111 2.51 -22.72 6.29
N SER A 112 3.30 -21.65 6.24
CA SER A 112 4.76 -21.75 6.43
C SER A 112 5.17 -22.25 7.81
N ILE A 113 4.39 -21.92 8.85
CA ILE A 113 4.68 -22.29 10.24
C ILE A 113 4.16 -23.70 10.56
N PHE A 114 2.92 -24.01 10.19
CA PHE A 114 2.26 -25.26 10.57
C PHE A 114 2.52 -26.41 9.59
N TYR A 115 2.86 -26.13 8.33
CA TYR A 115 3.08 -27.14 7.30
C TYR A 115 4.38 -26.89 6.50
N PRO A 116 5.57 -26.82 7.15
CA PRO A 116 6.83 -26.44 6.51
C PRO A 116 7.21 -27.38 5.34
N TYR A 117 7.03 -28.69 5.49
CA TYR A 117 7.35 -29.68 4.45
C TYR A 117 6.49 -29.56 3.18
N ASN A 118 5.24 -29.12 3.30
CA ASN A 118 4.37 -28.88 2.15
C ASN A 118 4.64 -27.50 1.54
N TYR A 119 5.02 -26.53 2.36
CA TYR A 119 5.37 -25.19 1.92
C TYR A 119 6.61 -25.18 1.03
N GLU A 120 7.67 -25.93 1.40
CA GLU A 120 8.85 -26.08 0.54
C GLU A 120 8.48 -26.65 -0.83
N LYS A 121 7.65 -27.70 -0.91
CA LYS A 121 7.24 -28.26 -2.20
C LYS A 121 6.44 -27.29 -3.09
N VAL A 122 5.59 -26.45 -2.49
CA VAL A 122 4.77 -25.47 -3.23
C VAL A 122 5.61 -24.26 -3.65
N SER A 123 6.47 -23.74 -2.77
CA SER A 123 7.27 -22.54 -3.03
C SER A 123 8.52 -22.83 -3.88
N TYR A 124 9.13 -24.01 -3.75
CA TYR A 124 10.32 -24.39 -4.54
C TYR A 124 9.96 -24.75 -5.99
N ASN A 125 8.75 -25.27 -6.25
CA ASN A 125 8.31 -25.63 -7.60
C ASN A 125 8.12 -24.44 -8.55
N LYS A 126 8.15 -23.18 -8.07
CA LYS A 126 8.21 -21.98 -8.94
C LYS A 126 9.64 -21.52 -9.28
N ILE A 127 10.68 -22.12 -8.69
CA ILE A 127 12.09 -21.74 -8.91
C ILE A 127 12.72 -22.53 -10.09
N THR A 128 12.05 -23.56 -10.60
CA THR A 128 12.54 -24.47 -11.66
C THR A 128 11.69 -24.47 -12.94
N LEU A 129 10.99 -23.37 -13.24
CA LEU A 129 10.38 -23.13 -14.55
C LEU A 129 10.79 -21.77 -15.10
#